data_AF-A0A843XNX2-F1
#
_entry.id   AF-A0A843XNX2-F1
#
_cell.length_a   1.000
_cell.length_b   1.000
_cell.length_c   1.000
_cell.angle_alpha   90.00
_cell.angle_beta   90.00
_cell.angle_gamma   90.00
#
_symmetry.space_group_name_H-M   'P 1'
#
loop_
_entity.id
_entity.type
_entity.pdbx_description
1 polymer ?
#
loop_
_entity_poly.entity_id
_entity_poly.type
_entity_poly.pdbx_seq_one_letter_code
_entity_poly.pdbx_strand_id
1 'polypeptide(L)'
;MRKEYWMELCVIWGGEKWNENSARAKQNRATHLEANVHTSGSFSFATHKARLEAQLKRPPQFQELFYQTHRKKGKDDYISEKAREVAESYSRCHAPPI
;
A
#
# COMPACT_ATOMS: atom_id res chain seq x y z
N MET A 1 13.17 -27.19 -8.17
CA MET A 1 12.04 -27.14 -9.12
C MET A 1 12.42 -28.00 -10.31
N ARG A 2 11.55 -28.90 -10.78
CA ARG A 2 11.87 -29.76 -11.93
C ARG A 2 11.83 -28.95 -13.24
N LYS A 3 12.66 -29.30 -14.22
CA LYS A 3 12.88 -28.52 -15.46
C LYS A 3 11.61 -28.41 -16.30
N GLU A 4 10.76 -29.42 -16.24
CA GLU A 4 9.50 -29.52 -16.98
C GLU A 4 8.52 -28.45 -16.50
N TYR A 5 8.40 -28.26 -15.18
CA TYR A 5 7.55 -27.21 -14.60
C TYR A 5 8.03 -25.80 -14.94
N TRP A 6 9.34 -25.59 -15.00
CA TRP A 6 9.89 -24.30 -15.41
C TRP A 6 9.50 -23.96 -16.86
N MET A 7 9.61 -24.94 -17.76
CA MET A 7 9.21 -24.76 -19.15
C MET A 7 7.71 -24.49 -19.31
N GLU A 8 6.86 -25.23 -18.59
CA GLU A 8 5.41 -25.00 -18.59
C GLU A 8 5.05 -23.57 -18.15
N LEU A 9 5.70 -23.07 -17.08
CA LEU A 9 5.51 -21.70 -16.61
C LEU A 9 5.97 -20.66 -17.64
N CYS A 10 7.10 -20.90 -18.32
CA CYS A 10 7.57 -20.01 -19.38
C CYS A 10 6.58 -19.93 -20.55
N VAL A 11 5.91 -21.03 -20.92
CA VAL A 11 4.86 -21.01 -21.95
C VAL A 11 3.66 -20.18 -21.50
N ILE A 12 3.22 -20.35 -20.25
CA ILE A 12 2.09 -19.59 -19.70
C ILE A 12 2.41 -18.10 -19.63
N TRP A 13 3.59 -17.73 -19.12
CA TRP A 13 4.01 -16.33 -19.00
C TRP A 13 4.38 -15.70 -20.34
N GLY A 14 4.84 -16.48 -21.32
CA GLY A 14 5.10 -16.02 -22.68
C GLY A 14 3.84 -15.84 -23.53
N GLY A 15 2.70 -16.38 -23.08
CA GLY A 15 1.44 -16.29 -23.79
C GLY A 15 0.90 -14.87 -23.90
N GLU A 16 0.18 -14.61 -24.99
CA GLU A 16 -0.42 -13.30 -25.30
C GLU A 16 -1.29 -12.76 -24.15
N LYS A 17 -2.17 -13.60 -23.61
CA LYS A 17 -3.02 -13.26 -22.46
C LYS A 17 -2.22 -12.78 -21.23
N TRP A 18 -1.08 -13.39 -20.95
CA TRP A 18 -0.25 -12.98 -19.82
C TRP A 18 0.43 -11.64 -20.10
N ASN A 19 0.95 -11.46 -21.32
CA ASN A 19 1.57 -10.21 -21.74
C ASN A 19 0.59 -9.04 -21.69
N GLU A 20 -0.64 -9.20 -22.19
CA GLU A 20 -1.70 -8.19 -22.10
C GLU A 20 -2.02 -7.82 -20.65
N ASN A 21 -2.21 -8.83 -19.79
CA ASN A 21 -2.47 -8.61 -18.36
C ASN A 21 -1.31 -7.89 -17.68
N SER A 22 -0.07 -8.27 -18.00
CA SER A 22 1.15 -7.66 -17.47
C SER A 22 1.29 -6.21 -17.91
N ALA A 23 1.06 -5.92 -19.20
CA ALA A 23 1.09 -4.57 -19.76
C ALA A 23 0.01 -3.68 -19.14
N ARG A 24 -1.24 -4.16 -19.04
CA ARG A 24 -2.33 -3.44 -18.37
C ARG A 24 -2.02 -3.17 -16.91
N ALA A 25 -1.52 -4.17 -16.18
CA ALA A 25 -1.14 -3.99 -14.77
C ALA A 25 0.00 -2.98 -14.62
N LYS A 26 0.97 -2.95 -15.54
CA LYS A 26 2.05 -1.95 -15.56
C LYS A 26 1.50 -0.55 -15.81
N GLN A 27 0.61 -0.39 -16.79
CA GLN A 27 -0.04 0.89 -17.07
C GLN A 27 -0.87 1.38 -15.88
N ASN A 28 -1.67 0.52 -15.27
CA ASN A 28 -2.47 0.86 -14.08
C ASN A 28 -1.60 1.32 -12.90
N ARG A 29 -0.42 0.71 -12.70
CA ARG A 29 0.54 1.16 -11.67
C ARG A 29 1.18 2.51 -12.02
N ALA A 30 1.38 2.80 -13.31
CA ALA A 30 1.94 4.06 -13.77
C ALA A 30 0.93 5.22 -13.72
N THR A 31 -0.37 4.95 -13.87
CA THR A 31 -1.41 5.99 -13.87
C THR A 31 -1.89 6.40 -12.47
N HIS A 32 -1.81 5.53 -11.47
CA HIS A 32 -2.31 5.79 -10.11
C HIS A 32 -1.19 5.85 -9.06
N LEU A 33 -0.14 6.61 -9.34
CA LEU A 33 1.10 6.64 -8.56
C LEU A 33 0.98 7.28 -7.16
N GLU A 34 -0.07 8.04 -6.87
CA GLU A 34 0.01 8.95 -5.71
C GLU A 34 -0.79 8.49 -4.49
N ALA A 35 -2.11 8.30 -4.59
CA ALA A 35 -2.93 8.01 -3.40
C ALA A 35 -2.83 6.57 -2.88
N ASN A 36 -2.54 5.62 -3.76
CA ASN A 36 -2.76 4.18 -3.49
C ASN A 36 -1.49 3.41 -3.12
N VAL A 37 -0.36 4.11 -2.97
CA VAL A 37 0.92 3.48 -2.67
C VAL A 37 1.03 3.25 -1.17
N HIS A 38 0.80 2.01 -0.78
CA HIS A 38 0.97 1.54 0.58
C HIS A 38 2.41 1.10 0.80
N THR A 39 3.09 1.62 1.83
CA THR A 39 4.49 1.22 2.14
C THR A 39 4.60 0.03 3.08
N SER A 40 3.45 -0.49 3.50
CA SER A 40 3.35 -1.47 4.58
C SER A 40 3.62 -2.93 4.13
N GLY A 41 3.85 -3.14 2.83
CA GLY A 41 4.11 -4.45 2.22
C GLY A 41 2.86 -5.33 2.19
N SER A 42 3.07 -6.64 2.38
CA SER A 42 2.02 -7.66 2.34
C SER A 42 1.13 -7.72 3.59
N PHE A 43 1.44 -6.91 4.61
CA PHE A 43 0.67 -6.91 5.85
C PHE A 43 -0.64 -6.13 5.66
N SER A 44 -1.73 -6.70 6.15
CA SER A 44 -3.02 -6.04 6.11
C SER A 44 -3.06 -4.82 7.03
N PHE A 45 -3.98 -3.90 6.74
CA PHE A 45 -4.26 -2.74 7.61
C PHE A 45 -4.64 -3.18 9.04
N ALA A 46 -5.36 -4.30 9.18
CA ALA A 46 -5.71 -4.88 10.48
C ALA A 46 -4.47 -5.37 11.25
N THR A 47 -3.48 -5.93 10.55
CA THR A 47 -2.21 -6.33 11.16
C THR A 47 -1.42 -5.12 11.67
N HIS A 48 -1.37 -4.04 10.89
CA HIS A 48 -0.75 -2.79 11.34
C HIS A 48 -1.50 -2.18 12.52
N LYS A 49 -2.83 -2.19 12.50
CA LYS A 49 -3.66 -1.75 13.62
C LYS A 49 -3.32 -2.49 14.91
N ALA A 50 -3.33 -3.82 14.89
CA ALA A 50 -3.03 -4.64 16.07
C ALA A 50 -1.60 -4.41 16.62
N ARG A 51 -0.61 -4.23 15.72
CA ARG A 51 0.75 -3.90 16.13
C ARG A 51 0.83 -2.53 16.77
N LEU A 52 0.13 -1.54 16.21
CA LEU A 52 0.10 -0.19 16.73
C LEU A 52 -0.65 -0.11 18.07
N GLU A 53 -1.74 -0.86 18.22
CA GLU A 53 -2.44 -1.05 19.51
C GLU A 53 -1.51 -1.58 20.60
N ALA A 54 -0.74 -2.63 20.28
CA ALA A 54 0.20 -3.22 21.21
C ALA A 54 1.35 -2.26 21.61
N GLN A 55 1.75 -1.36 20.70
CA GLN A 55 2.76 -0.33 20.94
C GLN A 55 2.23 0.84 21.77
N LEU A 56 1.06 1.38 21.41
CA LEU A 56 0.46 2.55 22.07
C LEU A 56 -0.26 2.19 23.39
N LYS A 57 -0.53 0.90 23.63
CA LYS A 57 -1.36 0.40 24.74
C LYS A 57 -2.78 0.99 24.76
N ARG A 58 -3.25 1.44 23.59
CA ARG A 58 -4.59 1.97 23.34
C ARG A 58 -4.99 1.74 21.87
N PRO A 59 -6.28 1.82 21.53
CA PRO A 59 -6.72 1.89 20.14
C PRO A 59 -6.04 3.05 19.40
N PRO A 60 -5.40 2.82 18.24
CA PRO A 60 -4.83 3.86 17.42
C PRO A 60 -5.95 4.64 16.75
N GLN A 61 -5.73 5.93 16.61
CA GLN A 61 -6.54 6.75 15.74
C GLN A 61 -6.23 6.42 14.29
N PHE A 62 -7.20 6.66 13.41
CA PHE A 62 -7.04 6.41 11.98
C PHE A 62 -5.81 7.11 11.40
N GLN A 63 -5.54 8.35 11.82
CA GLN A 63 -4.40 9.12 11.36
C GLN A 63 -3.05 8.49 11.71
N GLU A 64 -2.92 7.96 12.93
CA GLU A 64 -1.68 7.29 13.38
C GLU A 64 -1.40 6.05 12.53
N LEU A 65 -2.45 5.27 12.25
CA LEU A 65 -2.37 4.09 11.42
C LEU A 65 -2.13 4.42 9.93
N PHE A 66 -2.78 5.48 9.44
CA PHE A 66 -2.61 5.97 8.07
C PHE A 66 -1.19 6.50 7.85
N TYR A 67 -0.67 7.28 8.80
CA TYR A 67 0.70 7.79 8.78
C TYR A 67 1.73 6.64 8.82
N GLN A 68 1.53 5.62 9.66
CA GLN A 68 2.44 4.47 9.72
C GLN A 68 2.53 3.71 8.39
N THR A 69 1.45 3.72 7.61
CA THR A 69 1.30 2.92 6.39
C THR A 69 1.53 3.68 5.08
N HIS A 70 1.58 5.02 5.13
CA HIS A 70 1.75 5.90 3.96
C HIS A 70 2.90 6.91 4.12
N ARG A 71 3.85 6.64 5.03
CA ARG A 71 5.09 7.42 5.17
C ARG A 71 6.24 6.87 4.35
N LYS A 72 7.17 7.75 3.98
CA LYS A 72 8.48 7.40 3.40
C LYS A 72 9.36 6.73 4.45
N LYS A 73 10.06 5.66 4.07
CA LYS A 73 11.00 4.98 4.99
C LYS A 73 12.16 5.93 5.32
N GLY A 74 12.37 6.21 6.60
CA GLY A 74 13.48 7.04 7.08
C GLY A 74 13.28 8.56 6.93
N LYS A 75 12.08 9.01 6.55
CA LYS A 75 11.70 10.43 6.57
C LYS A 75 10.37 10.59 7.29
N ASP A 76 10.21 11.71 7.98
CA ASP A 76 8.95 12.11 8.60
C ASP A 76 8.07 12.84 7.57
N ASP A 77 7.70 12.12 6.51
CA ASP A 77 6.93 12.70 5.40
C ASP A 77 6.10 11.61 4.70
N TYR A 78 4.98 12.03 4.11
CA TYR A 78 4.11 11.16 3.33
C TYR A 78 4.81 10.69 2.05
N ILE A 79 4.44 9.49 1.58
CA ILE A 79 4.98 8.94 0.33
C ILE A 79 4.59 9.77 -0.89
N SER A 80 3.44 10.44 -0.83
CA SER A 80 2.91 11.27 -1.89
C SER A 80 2.14 12.46 -1.34
N GLU A 81 1.99 13.48 -2.18
CA GLU A 81 1.18 14.66 -1.89
C GLU A 81 -0.28 14.29 -1.61
N LYS A 82 -0.81 13.34 -2.39
CA LYS A 82 -2.18 12.86 -2.20
C LYS A 82 -2.42 12.13 -0.88
N ALA A 83 -1.42 11.40 -0.38
CA ALA A 83 -1.52 10.80 0.95
C ALA A 83 -1.58 11.88 2.04
N ARG A 84 -0.80 12.97 1.89
CA ARG A 84 -0.89 14.15 2.76
C ARG A 84 -2.28 14.78 2.70
N GLU A 85 -2.81 15.04 1.50
CA GLU A 85 -4.15 15.62 1.31
C GLU A 85 -5.26 14.78 1.96
N VAL A 86 -5.20 13.44 1.84
CA VAL A 86 -6.16 12.52 2.47
C VAL A 86 -6.06 12.60 3.99
N ALA A 87 -4.84 12.59 4.54
CA ALA A 87 -4.63 12.71 5.98
C ALA A 87 -5.16 14.03 6.52
N GLU A 88 -4.92 15.13 5.81
CA GLU A 88 -5.40 16.48 6.17
C GLU A 88 -6.92 16.61 6.03
N SER A 89 -7.51 16.05 4.98
CA SER A 89 -8.96 16.00 4.81
C SER A 89 -9.62 15.25 5.96
N TYR A 90 -9.04 14.12 6.35
CA TYR A 90 -9.49 13.39 7.52
C TYR A 90 -9.39 14.24 8.80
N SER A 91 -8.26 14.95 9.01
CA SER A 91 -8.10 15.87 10.15
C SER A 91 -9.20 16.92 10.21
N ARG A 92 -9.54 17.52 9.06
CA ARG A 92 -10.55 18.59 8.97
C ARG A 92 -11.94 18.09 9.37
N CYS A 93 -12.30 16.87 8.97
CA CYS A 93 -13.62 16.31 9.26
C CYS A 93 -13.72 15.63 10.64
N HIS A 94 -12.60 15.20 11.23
CA HIS A 94 -12.56 14.43 12.46
C HIS A 94 -11.66 15.07 13.53
N ALA A 95 -11.59 16.41 13.55
CA ALA A 95 -10.82 17.13 14.55
C ALA A 95 -11.23 16.68 15.96
N PRO A 96 -10.27 16.34 16.84
CA PRO A 96 -10.61 15.95 18.21
C PRO A 96 -11.34 17.12 18.90
N PRO A 97 -12.35 16.83 19.75
CA PRO A 97 -12.96 17.87 20.56
C PRO A 97 -11.89 18.54 21.43
N ILE A 98 -11.97 19.88 21.51
CA ILE A 98 -11.10 20.76 22.32
C ILE A 98 -11.16 20.35 23.79
#